data_AF-A0A0C4W0H4-F1
#
_entry.id   AF-A0A0C4W0H4-F1
#
_cell.length_a   1.000
_cell.length_b   1.000
_cell.length_c   1.000
_cell.angle_alpha   90.00
_cell.angle_beta   90.00
_cell.angle_gamma   90.00
#
_symmetry.space_group_name_H-M   'P 1'
#
loop_
_entity.id
_entity.type
_entity.pdbx_description
1 polymer ?
#
loop_
_entity_poly.entity_id
_entity_poly.type
_entity_poly.pdbx_seq_one_letter_code
_entity_poly.pdbx_strand_id
1 'polypeptide(L)'
;NEIDRVSGQTQFNGVKVLAQDNTLTIQVGANDGETIDIDLKQINSQTLGLDTLNVQKKYDVKSEAVTPSATLSTTALDGAGLKTGTGSTTDTGSIKDGKVYYNSTSKNYYVEVEFTDATDQTNKGGFYKVNVADDGAVTMTAATTKEATTPTGITEVTQVQKPVAAPAAIQAQLTAAHVTGADTAEMVKMSYTDKNGKTIDGGFGVKV
;
A
#
# COMPACT_ATOMS: atom_id res chain seq x y z
N ASN A 1 22.07 21.56 -8.00
CA ASN A 1 23.14 20.59 -7.67
C ASN A 1 24.54 21.07 -8.00
N GLU A 2 24.95 21.17 -9.27
CA GLU A 2 26.34 21.58 -9.58
C GLU A 2 26.62 23.05 -9.22
N ILE A 3 25.66 23.94 -9.48
CA ILE A 3 25.72 25.36 -9.04
C ILE A 3 25.93 25.42 -7.52
N ASP A 4 25.13 24.69 -6.75
CA ASP A 4 25.21 24.70 -5.28
C ASP A 4 26.53 24.09 -4.78
N ARG A 5 27.05 23.06 -5.46
CA ARG A 5 28.36 22.48 -5.18
C ARG A 5 29.48 23.49 -5.39
N VAL A 6 29.50 24.16 -6.54
CA VAL A 6 30.50 25.19 -6.87
C VAL A 6 30.38 26.35 -5.89
N SER A 7 29.16 26.80 -5.59
CA SER A 7 28.86 27.84 -4.61
C SER A 7 29.46 27.54 -3.23
N GLY A 8 29.20 26.35 -2.69
CA GLY A 8 29.65 25.97 -1.35
C GLY A 8 31.13 25.56 -1.27
N GLN A 9 31.73 25.09 -2.36
CA GLN A 9 33.09 24.52 -2.32
C GLN A 9 34.18 25.46 -2.82
N THR A 10 33.89 26.35 -3.78
CA THR A 10 34.88 27.26 -4.35
C THR A 10 35.46 28.14 -3.27
N GLN A 11 36.78 28.09 -3.16
CA GLN A 11 37.49 28.79 -2.10
C GLN A 11 38.81 29.34 -2.60
N PHE A 12 39.23 30.43 -1.96
CA PHE A 12 40.58 30.93 -2.05
C PHE A 12 41.11 31.16 -0.65
N ASN A 13 42.22 30.49 -0.32
CA ASN A 13 42.83 30.52 1.01
C ASN A 13 41.82 30.25 2.15
N GLY A 14 40.90 29.32 1.94
CA GLY A 14 39.87 28.95 2.92
C GLY A 14 38.61 29.83 2.88
N VAL A 15 38.61 30.98 2.23
CA VAL A 15 37.43 31.84 2.10
C VAL A 15 36.50 31.29 1.01
N LYS A 16 35.24 31.00 1.35
CA LYS A 16 34.22 30.52 0.40
C LYS A 16 33.64 31.67 -0.42
N VAL A 17 34.18 31.88 -1.62
CA VAL A 17 33.97 33.11 -2.40
C VAL A 17 32.57 33.30 -3.00
N LEU A 18 31.72 32.26 -2.97
CA LEU A 18 30.35 32.29 -3.52
C LEU A 18 29.27 31.86 -2.52
N ALA A 19 29.65 31.49 -1.29
CA ALA A 19 28.75 30.82 -0.35
C ALA A 19 27.89 31.78 0.48
N GLN A 20 28.31 33.04 0.61
CA GLN A 20 27.65 34.07 1.41
C GLN A 20 27.94 35.46 0.86
N ASP A 21 27.07 36.41 1.18
CA ASP A 21 27.39 37.83 1.04
C ASP A 21 28.47 38.20 2.06
N ASN A 22 29.59 38.75 1.58
CA ASN A 22 30.69 39.18 2.41
C ASN A 22 31.51 40.25 1.68
N THR A 23 32.03 41.23 2.39
CA THR A 23 32.96 42.22 1.81
C THR A 23 34.37 41.89 2.27
N LEU A 24 35.26 41.57 1.33
CA LEU A 24 36.68 41.39 1.60
C LEU A 24 37.43 42.68 1.32
N THR A 25 37.98 43.28 2.36
CA THR A 25 38.80 44.50 2.25
C THR A 25 40.28 44.13 2.11
N ILE A 26 40.94 44.64 1.07
CA ILE A 26 42.37 44.40 0.79
C ILE A 26 43.12 45.73 0.86
N GLN A 27 44.10 45.83 1.75
CA GLN A 27 45.04 46.96 1.82
C GLN A 27 45.97 46.94 0.60
N VAL A 28 45.95 48.02 -0.19
CA VAL A 28 46.76 48.14 -1.42
C VAL A 28 47.76 49.30 -1.37
N GLY A 29 47.60 50.23 -0.43
CA GLY A 29 48.52 51.32 -0.19
C GLY A 29 49.42 51.12 1.04
N ALA A 30 50.34 52.04 1.25
CA ALA A 30 51.33 51.98 2.33
C ALA A 30 50.76 52.44 3.69
N ASN A 31 49.64 53.18 3.69
CA ASN A 31 49.04 53.77 4.89
C ASN A 31 47.68 53.14 5.21
N ASP A 32 47.34 53.01 6.49
CA ASP A 32 46.06 52.44 6.94
C ASP A 32 44.85 53.09 6.24
N GLY A 33 43.97 52.25 5.69
CA GLY A 33 42.74 52.69 5.02
C GLY A 33 42.88 52.92 3.51
N GLU A 34 44.07 52.79 2.93
CA GLU A 34 44.27 52.71 1.48
C GLU A 34 43.89 51.31 0.97
N THR A 35 42.58 51.00 0.95
CA THR A 35 42.03 49.68 0.66
C THR A 35 41.20 49.61 -0.62
N ILE A 36 40.99 48.39 -1.13
CA ILE A 36 40.00 48.04 -2.15
C ILE A 36 39.10 46.96 -1.57
N ASP A 37 37.79 47.15 -1.70
CA ASP A 37 36.78 46.18 -1.30
C ASP A 37 36.39 45.26 -2.45
N ILE A 38 36.23 43.97 -2.14
CA ILE A 38 35.64 42.96 -3.02
C ILE A 38 34.35 42.46 -2.37
N ASP A 39 33.22 42.88 -2.92
CA ASP A 39 31.90 42.41 -2.49
C ASP A 39 31.61 41.03 -3.07
N LEU A 40 31.84 39.99 -2.27
CA LEU A 40 31.39 38.64 -2.54
C LEU A 40 29.87 38.57 -2.35
N LYS A 41 29.21 37.88 -3.28
CA LYS A 41 27.77 37.62 -3.23
C LYS A 41 27.51 36.14 -3.13
N GLN A 42 26.48 35.77 -2.39
CA GLN A 42 25.97 34.41 -2.37
C GLN A 42 25.32 34.07 -3.71
N ILE A 43 25.92 33.14 -4.44
CA ILE A 43 25.39 32.70 -5.74
C ILE A 43 25.13 31.19 -5.66
N ASN A 44 23.87 30.80 -5.53
CA ASN A 44 23.42 29.41 -5.53
C ASN A 44 22.05 29.29 -6.23
N SER A 45 21.49 28.08 -6.33
CA SER A 45 20.18 27.88 -7.00
C SER A 45 19.04 28.69 -6.36
N GLN A 46 19.06 28.87 -5.03
CA GLN A 46 18.06 29.65 -4.30
C GLN A 46 18.20 31.16 -4.56
N THR A 47 19.40 31.73 -4.43
CA THR A 47 19.62 33.18 -4.65
C THR A 47 19.46 33.58 -6.12
N LEU A 48 19.63 32.63 -7.04
CA LEU A 48 19.30 32.80 -8.46
C LEU A 48 17.81 32.57 -8.79
N GLY A 49 16.99 32.11 -7.84
CA GLY A 49 15.55 31.87 -8.04
C GLY A 49 15.20 30.64 -8.89
N LEU A 50 16.09 29.64 -8.93
CA LEU A 50 15.97 28.44 -9.78
C LEU A 50 15.90 27.14 -8.98
N ASP A 51 15.84 27.19 -7.65
CA ASP A 51 15.80 26.04 -6.74
C ASP A 51 14.55 25.15 -6.94
N THR A 52 13.45 25.74 -7.38
CA THR A 52 12.18 25.07 -7.65
C THR A 52 11.86 24.96 -9.14
N LEU A 53 12.80 25.31 -10.02
CA LEU A 53 12.62 25.19 -11.46
C LEU A 53 12.27 23.74 -11.83
N ASN A 54 11.06 23.52 -12.33
CA ASN A 54 10.57 22.21 -12.70
C ASN A 54 9.80 22.28 -14.03
N VAL A 55 10.18 21.43 -14.99
CA VAL A 55 9.57 21.33 -16.33
C VAL A 55 8.74 20.05 -16.51
N GLN A 56 8.61 19.24 -15.46
CA GLN A 56 7.84 18.00 -15.47
C GLN A 56 6.33 18.32 -15.48
N LYS A 57 5.56 17.39 -16.04
CA LYS A 57 4.10 17.41 -15.99
C LYS A 57 3.62 16.27 -15.09
N LYS A 58 2.45 16.45 -14.48
CA LYS A 58 1.82 15.41 -13.66
C LYS A 58 1.41 14.22 -14.53
N TYR A 59 1.54 13.03 -13.96
CA TYR A 59 0.90 11.81 -14.44
C TYR A 59 -0.49 11.68 -13.82
N ASP A 60 -1.39 10.96 -14.50
CA ASP A 60 -2.56 10.37 -13.83
C ASP A 60 -2.07 9.19 -12.99
N VAL A 61 -2.19 9.31 -11.66
CA VAL A 61 -1.67 8.35 -10.68
C VAL A 61 -2.81 7.43 -10.27
N LYS A 62 -2.62 6.13 -10.48
CA LYS A 62 -3.54 5.09 -10.03
C LYS A 62 -2.81 4.09 -9.15
N SER A 63 -3.60 3.33 -8.41
CA SER A 63 -3.10 2.23 -7.61
C SER A 63 -4.09 1.07 -7.66
N GLU A 64 -3.55 -0.15 -7.73
CA GLU A 64 -4.32 -1.38 -7.68
C GLU A 64 -3.94 -2.16 -6.42
N ALA A 65 -4.93 -2.76 -5.76
CA ALA A 65 -4.70 -3.59 -4.60
C ALA A 65 -3.81 -4.79 -4.98
N VAL A 66 -2.79 -5.05 -4.17
CA VAL A 66 -2.04 -6.30 -4.29
C VAL A 66 -2.89 -7.41 -3.70
N THR A 67 -3.15 -8.46 -4.48
CA THR A 67 -3.81 -9.68 -4.00
C THR A 67 -2.80 -10.84 -4.04
N PRO A 68 -2.81 -11.77 -3.05
CA PRO A 68 -1.97 -12.95 -3.11
C PRO A 68 -2.35 -13.83 -4.32
N SER A 69 -1.37 -14.42 -4.99
CA SER A 69 -1.62 -15.42 -6.03
C SER A 69 -1.89 -16.83 -5.46
N ALA A 70 -2.20 -16.92 -4.17
CA ALA A 70 -2.41 -18.18 -3.48
C ALA A 70 -3.73 -18.82 -3.94
N THR A 71 -3.69 -20.12 -4.23
CA THR A 71 -4.88 -20.90 -4.58
C THR A 71 -5.70 -21.18 -3.32
N LEU A 72 -7.02 -21.05 -3.43
CA LEU A 72 -7.91 -21.32 -2.31
C LEU A 72 -7.95 -22.82 -2.00
N SER A 73 -7.83 -23.16 -0.71
CA SER A 73 -7.83 -24.53 -0.21
C SER A 73 -8.94 -24.72 0.82
N THR A 74 -9.90 -25.57 0.50
CA THR A 74 -11.04 -25.92 1.37
C THR A 74 -10.80 -27.17 2.21
N THR A 75 -9.55 -27.68 2.26
CA THR A 75 -9.21 -28.91 3.00
C THR A 75 -9.60 -28.87 4.47
N ALA A 76 -9.61 -27.69 5.10
CA ALA A 76 -10.04 -27.52 6.49
C ALA A 76 -11.57 -27.56 6.67
N LEU A 77 -12.34 -27.56 5.59
CA LEU A 77 -13.80 -27.66 5.54
C LEU A 77 -14.23 -29.05 5.06
N ASP A 78 -13.60 -30.10 5.61
CA ASP A 78 -14.10 -31.47 5.52
C ASP A 78 -15.34 -31.67 6.41
N GLY A 79 -15.87 -32.89 6.48
CA GLY A 79 -17.06 -33.18 7.29
C GLY A 79 -16.95 -32.75 8.75
N ALA A 80 -15.77 -32.96 9.37
CA ALA A 80 -15.52 -32.58 10.76
C ALA A 80 -15.34 -31.06 10.94
N GLY A 81 -14.67 -30.41 9.98
CA GLY A 81 -14.54 -28.96 9.91
C GLY A 81 -15.89 -28.28 9.75
N LEU A 82 -16.74 -28.80 8.86
CA LEU A 82 -18.10 -28.30 8.61
C LEU A 82 -19.03 -28.57 9.79
N LYS A 83 -18.92 -29.71 10.47
CA LYS A 83 -19.65 -29.96 11.73
C LYS A 83 -19.35 -28.89 12.76
N THR A 84 -18.06 -28.62 12.99
CA THR A 84 -17.60 -27.60 13.94
C THR A 84 -18.03 -26.20 13.52
N GLY A 85 -17.82 -25.85 12.26
CA GLY A 85 -18.09 -24.52 11.74
C GLY A 85 -19.58 -24.19 11.67
N THR A 86 -20.46 -25.14 11.35
CA THR A 86 -21.92 -24.91 11.26
C THR A 86 -22.65 -25.19 12.59
N GLY A 87 -21.97 -25.81 13.54
CA GLY A 87 -22.57 -26.34 14.76
C GLY A 87 -23.57 -27.48 14.49
N SER A 88 -23.32 -28.28 13.46
CA SER A 88 -24.08 -29.51 13.17
C SER A 88 -23.72 -30.60 14.20
N THR A 89 -24.60 -31.60 14.32
CA THR A 89 -24.37 -32.78 15.17
C THR A 89 -23.67 -33.92 14.43
N THR A 90 -23.52 -33.83 13.09
CA THR A 90 -22.99 -34.89 12.23
C THR A 90 -21.84 -34.39 11.34
N ASP A 91 -20.93 -35.29 10.94
CA ASP A 91 -19.83 -34.99 10.01
C ASP A 91 -20.25 -35.20 8.55
N THR A 92 -21.55 -35.06 8.23
CA THR A 92 -22.10 -35.35 6.89
C THR A 92 -22.08 -34.17 5.92
N GLY A 93 -21.48 -33.05 6.35
CA GLY A 93 -21.40 -31.83 5.56
C GLY A 93 -20.38 -31.92 4.43
N SER A 94 -20.67 -31.25 3.31
CA SER A 94 -19.71 -31.02 2.23
C SER A 94 -19.96 -29.66 1.55
N ILE A 95 -18.97 -29.17 0.81
CA ILE A 95 -19.14 -27.99 -0.05
C ILE A 95 -19.79 -28.46 -1.35
N LYS A 96 -21.02 -28.01 -1.60
CA LYS A 96 -21.93 -28.56 -2.62
C LYS A 96 -21.35 -28.66 -4.03
N ASP A 97 -20.56 -27.67 -4.43
CA ASP A 97 -19.93 -27.59 -5.75
C ASP A 97 -18.39 -27.55 -5.67
N GLY A 98 -17.84 -27.69 -4.46
CA GLY A 98 -16.41 -27.54 -4.21
C GLY A 98 -15.86 -26.13 -4.47
N LYS A 99 -16.72 -25.11 -4.63
CA LYS A 99 -16.32 -23.76 -5.02
C LYS A 99 -16.28 -22.80 -3.84
N VAL A 100 -15.47 -21.76 -4.00
CA VAL A 100 -15.45 -20.60 -3.12
C VAL A 100 -15.91 -19.39 -3.90
N TYR A 101 -16.75 -18.60 -3.26
CA TYR A 101 -17.38 -17.44 -3.84
C TYR A 101 -16.87 -16.17 -3.16
N TYR A 102 -16.70 -15.09 -3.93
CA TYR A 102 -16.24 -13.80 -3.42
C TYR A 102 -17.18 -12.67 -3.84
N ASN A 103 -17.46 -11.77 -2.90
CA ASN A 103 -18.17 -10.52 -3.16
C ASN A 103 -17.18 -9.35 -3.17
N SER A 104 -16.96 -8.73 -4.33
CA SER A 104 -16.00 -7.64 -4.50
C SER A 104 -16.37 -6.36 -3.75
N THR A 105 -17.65 -6.18 -3.41
CA THR A 105 -18.16 -5.01 -2.69
C THR A 105 -17.96 -5.17 -1.19
N SER A 106 -18.39 -6.29 -0.61
CA SER A 106 -18.28 -6.55 0.83
C SER A 106 -16.96 -7.17 1.26
N LYS A 107 -16.12 -7.59 0.30
CA LYS A 107 -14.82 -8.25 0.50
C LYS A 107 -14.91 -9.58 1.28
N ASN A 108 -16.10 -10.18 1.33
CA ASN A 108 -16.34 -11.45 2.01
C ASN A 108 -16.24 -12.64 1.06
N TYR A 109 -15.82 -13.78 1.62
CA TYR A 109 -15.84 -15.07 0.94
C TYR A 109 -16.99 -15.93 1.47
N TYR A 110 -17.51 -16.79 0.61
CA TYR A 110 -18.62 -17.67 0.90
C TYR A 110 -18.39 -19.07 0.33
N VAL A 111 -19.00 -20.07 0.97
CA VAL A 111 -19.16 -21.43 0.43
C VAL A 111 -20.62 -21.84 0.60
N GLU A 112 -21.14 -22.68 -0.29
CA GLU A 112 -22.44 -23.33 -0.11
C GLU A 112 -22.23 -24.72 0.49
N VAL A 113 -22.81 -24.95 1.66
CA VAL A 113 -22.71 -26.21 2.40
C VAL A 113 -23.98 -27.02 2.22
N GLU A 114 -23.84 -28.31 1.97
CA GLU A 114 -24.91 -29.30 1.97
C GLU A 114 -24.61 -30.45 2.94
N PHE A 115 -25.65 -31.14 3.40
CA PHE A 115 -25.56 -32.25 4.34
C PHE A 115 -26.37 -33.44 3.81
N THR A 116 -25.87 -34.66 4.02
CA THR A 116 -26.67 -35.86 3.72
C THR A 116 -27.69 -36.16 4.83
N ASP A 117 -27.45 -35.71 6.07
CA ASP A 117 -28.46 -35.76 7.13
C ASP A 117 -29.59 -34.76 6.86
N ALA A 118 -30.84 -35.22 6.88
CA ALA A 118 -32.00 -34.39 6.50
C ALA A 118 -32.29 -33.25 7.50
N THR A 119 -31.98 -33.46 8.78
CA THR A 119 -32.19 -32.44 9.82
C THR A 119 -31.18 -31.33 9.68
N ASP A 120 -29.91 -31.68 9.50
CA ASP A 120 -28.84 -30.71 9.22
C ASP A 120 -29.03 -30.05 7.86
N GLN A 121 -29.45 -30.77 6.82
CA GLN A 121 -29.72 -30.18 5.51
C GLN A 121 -30.81 -29.09 5.59
N THR A 122 -31.88 -29.33 6.35
CA THR A 122 -32.97 -28.37 6.52
C THR A 122 -32.52 -27.15 7.33
N ASN A 123 -31.80 -27.37 8.43
CA ASN A 123 -31.48 -26.30 9.37
C ASN A 123 -30.18 -25.54 9.00
N LYS A 124 -29.19 -26.25 8.47
CA LYS A 124 -27.81 -25.82 8.28
C LYS A 124 -27.36 -25.82 6.81
N GLY A 125 -28.04 -26.48 5.89
CA GLY A 125 -27.70 -26.37 4.47
C GLY A 125 -27.90 -24.95 3.93
N GLY A 126 -26.91 -24.41 3.21
CA GLY A 126 -26.93 -23.08 2.60
C GLY A 126 -25.56 -22.37 2.59
N PHE A 127 -25.59 -21.06 2.31
CA PHE A 127 -24.36 -20.26 2.23
C PHE A 127 -23.83 -19.88 3.60
N TYR A 128 -22.50 -19.91 3.74
CA TYR A 128 -21.78 -19.45 4.93
C TYR A 128 -20.65 -18.51 4.54
N LYS A 129 -20.48 -17.44 5.30
CA LYS A 129 -19.27 -16.62 5.22
C LYS A 129 -18.07 -17.40 5.79
N VAL A 130 -16.97 -17.41 5.05
CA VAL A 130 -15.73 -18.10 5.43
C VAL A 130 -14.57 -17.13 5.57
N ASN A 131 -13.58 -17.54 6.36
CA ASN A 131 -12.31 -16.84 6.54
C ASN A 131 -11.30 -17.38 5.52
N VAL A 132 -10.60 -16.47 4.84
CA VAL A 132 -9.52 -16.82 3.90
C VAL A 132 -8.22 -16.19 4.39
N ALA A 133 -7.22 -17.02 4.66
CA ALA A 133 -5.87 -16.58 5.01
C ALA A 133 -5.07 -16.19 3.75
N ASP A 134 -3.94 -15.51 3.95
CA ASP A 134 -3.12 -15.00 2.82
C ASP A 134 -2.45 -16.13 2.02
N ASP A 135 -2.28 -17.30 2.65
CA ASP A 135 -1.80 -18.53 2.02
C ASP A 135 -2.90 -19.32 1.29
N GLY A 136 -4.14 -18.80 1.26
CA GLY A 136 -5.28 -19.42 0.59
C GLY A 136 -6.08 -20.41 1.44
N ALA A 137 -5.70 -20.66 2.70
CA ALA A 137 -6.48 -21.55 3.56
C ALA A 137 -7.88 -20.98 3.83
N VAL A 138 -8.92 -21.74 3.49
CA VAL A 138 -10.32 -21.42 3.73
C VAL A 138 -10.79 -22.12 5.00
N THR A 139 -11.26 -21.34 5.97
CA THR A 139 -11.67 -21.83 7.29
C THR A 139 -13.02 -21.22 7.69
N MET A 140 -13.67 -21.83 8.68
CA MET A 140 -14.93 -21.35 9.22
C MET A 140 -14.82 -21.30 10.74
N THR A 141 -15.29 -20.20 11.34
CA THR A 141 -15.31 -20.07 12.81
C THR A 141 -16.35 -21.04 13.38
N ALA A 142 -16.13 -21.55 14.60
CA ALA A 142 -17.09 -22.46 15.24
C ALA A 142 -18.48 -21.83 15.36
N ALA A 143 -19.52 -22.60 15.03
CA ALA A 143 -20.92 -22.16 15.05
C ALA A 143 -21.19 -20.85 14.25
N THR A 144 -20.52 -20.67 13.12
CA THR A 144 -20.82 -19.62 12.14
C THR A 144 -22.30 -19.70 11.72
N THR A 145 -22.95 -18.55 11.66
CA THR A 145 -24.35 -18.43 11.27
C THR A 145 -24.51 -18.62 9.76
N LYS A 146 -25.52 -19.40 9.36
CA LYS A 146 -25.94 -19.53 7.96
C LYS A 146 -26.48 -18.20 7.43
N GLU A 147 -26.15 -17.84 6.21
CA GLU A 147 -26.74 -16.69 5.53
C GLU A 147 -28.25 -16.88 5.35
N ALA A 148 -29.04 -15.86 5.67
CA ALA A 148 -30.50 -15.93 5.63
C ALA A 148 -31.05 -16.06 4.19
N THR A 149 -30.30 -15.56 3.21
CA THR A 149 -30.59 -15.64 1.78
C THR A 149 -29.31 -15.93 1.02
N THR A 150 -29.45 -16.34 -0.25
CA THR A 150 -28.30 -16.42 -1.16
C THR A 150 -27.62 -15.05 -1.25
N PRO A 151 -26.30 -14.95 -0.96
CA PRO A 151 -25.58 -13.70 -1.10
C PRO A 151 -25.64 -13.18 -2.55
N THR A 152 -25.91 -11.90 -2.73
CA THR A 152 -25.98 -11.27 -4.06
C THR A 152 -24.59 -10.81 -4.50
N GLY A 153 -24.34 -10.77 -5.82
CA GLY A 153 -23.09 -10.25 -6.38
C GLY A 153 -21.85 -11.07 -6.05
N ILE A 154 -22.02 -12.34 -5.67
CA ILE A 154 -20.92 -13.27 -5.49
C ILE A 154 -20.47 -13.86 -6.83
N THR A 155 -19.17 -14.11 -6.96
CA THR A 155 -18.56 -14.75 -8.13
C THR A 155 -17.64 -15.87 -7.69
N GLU A 156 -17.59 -16.97 -8.44
CA GLU A 156 -16.65 -18.06 -8.18
C GLU A 156 -15.21 -17.56 -8.32
N VAL A 157 -14.35 -17.93 -7.38
CA VAL A 157 -12.93 -17.58 -7.36
C VAL A 157 -12.09 -18.79 -6.98
N THR A 158 -10.88 -18.87 -7.55
CA THR A 158 -9.92 -19.96 -7.29
C THR A 158 -8.67 -19.47 -6.56
N GLN A 159 -8.49 -18.15 -6.45
CA GLN A 159 -7.37 -17.51 -5.78
C GLN A 159 -7.86 -16.45 -4.79
N VAL A 160 -7.00 -16.10 -3.84
CA VAL A 160 -7.25 -15.03 -2.88
C VAL A 160 -7.47 -13.70 -3.62
N GLN A 161 -8.60 -13.05 -3.35
CA GLN A 161 -9.02 -11.75 -3.90
C GLN A 161 -8.93 -10.59 -2.90
N LYS A 162 -8.70 -10.87 -1.62
CA LYS A 162 -8.64 -9.81 -0.61
C LYS A 162 -7.33 -9.03 -0.77
N PRO A 163 -7.36 -7.70 -0.63
CA PRO A 163 -6.13 -6.91 -0.58
C PRO A 163 -5.18 -7.40 0.51
N VAL A 164 -3.89 -7.35 0.23
CA VAL A 164 -2.85 -7.60 1.22
C VAL A 164 -2.78 -6.39 2.15
N ALA A 165 -3.05 -6.62 3.44
CA ALA A 165 -2.84 -5.59 4.46
C ALA A 165 -1.35 -5.23 4.55
N ALA A 166 -1.04 -3.97 4.84
CA ALA A 166 0.33 -3.56 5.13
C ALA A 166 0.85 -4.32 6.37
N PRO A 167 2.14 -4.71 6.43
CA PRO A 167 2.70 -5.37 7.60
C PRO A 167 2.49 -4.56 8.89
N ALA A 168 2.24 -5.23 10.02
CA ALA A 168 1.97 -4.55 11.29
C ALA A 168 3.05 -3.54 11.71
N ALA A 169 4.32 -3.81 11.40
CA ALA A 169 5.42 -2.88 11.64
C ALA A 169 5.27 -1.57 10.83
N ILE A 170 4.79 -1.66 9.59
CA ILE A 170 4.52 -0.49 8.73
C ILE A 170 3.31 0.28 9.26
N GLN A 171 2.23 -0.42 9.63
CA GLN A 171 1.06 0.22 10.24
C GLN A 171 1.45 0.98 11.51
N ALA A 172 2.28 0.39 12.38
CA ALA A 172 2.77 1.04 13.59
C ALA A 172 3.62 2.29 13.30
N GLN A 173 4.47 2.25 12.26
CA GLN A 173 5.22 3.43 11.81
C GLN A 173 4.31 4.54 11.29
N LEU A 174 3.26 4.18 10.53
CA LEU A 174 2.26 5.14 10.04
C LEU A 174 1.46 5.75 11.18
N THR A 175 1.04 4.96 12.18
CA THR A 175 0.38 5.45 13.39
C THR A 175 1.29 6.39 14.19
N ALA A 176 2.57 6.03 14.36
CA ALA A 176 3.55 6.87 15.05
C ALA A 176 3.82 8.19 14.30
N ALA A 177 3.69 8.19 12.97
CA ALA A 177 3.72 9.38 12.12
C ALA A 177 2.37 10.13 12.06
N HIS A 178 1.38 9.73 12.87
CA HIS A 178 0.04 10.32 12.93
C HIS A 178 -0.76 10.27 11.60
N VAL A 179 -0.53 9.24 10.79
CA VAL A 179 -1.31 8.98 9.57
C VAL A 179 -2.66 8.36 9.94
N THR A 180 -3.75 9.02 9.56
CA THR A 180 -5.11 8.48 9.74
C THR A 180 -5.35 7.27 8.84
N GLY A 181 -6.03 6.23 9.33
CA GLY A 181 -6.32 5.00 8.57
C GLY A 181 -5.20 3.96 8.53
N ALA A 182 -4.12 4.17 9.30
CA ALA A 182 -2.94 3.31 9.35
C ALA A 182 -3.24 1.84 9.69
N ASP A 183 -4.26 1.58 10.51
CA ASP A 183 -4.73 0.24 10.90
C ASP A 183 -5.44 -0.52 9.77
N THR A 184 -5.86 0.20 8.73
CA THR A 184 -6.49 -0.34 7.52
C THR A 184 -5.62 -0.20 6.28
N ALA A 185 -4.33 0.11 6.45
CA ALA A 185 -3.42 0.33 5.35
C ALA A 185 -3.24 -0.94 4.49
N GLU A 186 -3.23 -0.78 3.16
CA GLU A 186 -3.15 -1.88 2.20
C GLU A 186 -1.93 -1.72 1.27
N MET A 187 -1.35 -2.85 0.87
CA MET A 187 -0.32 -2.87 -0.16
C MET A 187 -0.94 -2.65 -1.54
N VAL A 188 -0.35 -1.73 -2.31
CA VAL A 188 -0.80 -1.41 -3.67
C VAL A 188 0.35 -1.43 -4.67
N LYS A 189 0.03 -1.73 -5.93
CA LYS A 189 0.93 -1.49 -7.06
C LYS A 189 0.56 -0.16 -7.69
N MET A 190 1.52 0.76 -7.78
CA MET A 190 1.29 2.08 -8.39
C MET A 190 1.35 1.99 -9.91
N SER A 191 0.59 2.83 -10.60
CA SER A 191 0.68 3.02 -12.05
C SER A 191 0.57 4.50 -12.42
N TYR A 192 1.25 4.87 -13.50
CA TYR A 192 1.38 6.26 -13.94
C TYR A 192 1.03 6.36 -15.42
N THR A 193 -0.01 7.14 -15.74
CA THR A 193 -0.47 7.34 -17.13
C THR A 193 -0.12 8.72 -17.64
N ASP A 194 0.54 8.78 -18.81
CA ASP A 194 0.93 10.04 -19.44
C ASP A 194 -0.22 10.72 -20.19
N LYS A 195 0.02 11.94 -20.69
CA LYS A 195 -0.97 12.71 -21.47
C LYS A 195 -1.41 12.05 -22.78
N ASN A 196 -0.71 11.03 -23.25
CA ASN A 196 -1.01 10.28 -24.47
C ASN A 196 -1.74 8.96 -24.17
N GLY A 197 -2.05 8.70 -22.89
CA GLY A 197 -2.71 7.47 -22.45
C GLY A 197 -1.78 6.28 -22.25
N LYS A 198 -0.45 6.46 -22.33
CA LYS A 198 0.50 5.36 -22.06
C LYS A 198 0.68 5.20 -20.56
N THR A 199 0.43 3.99 -20.06
CA THR A 199 0.63 3.62 -18.65
C THR A 199 1.93 2.85 -18.46
N ILE A 200 2.63 3.15 -17.36
CA ILE A 200 3.76 2.36 -16.87
C ILE A 200 3.51 1.93 -15.43
N ASP A 201 4.00 0.75 -15.06
CA ASP A 201 3.98 0.26 -13.69
C ASP A 201 5.04 0.96 -12.85
N GLY A 202 4.64 1.36 -11.64
CA GLY A 202 5.49 1.91 -10.61
C GLY A 202 6.00 0.85 -9.63
N GLY A 203 6.52 1.33 -8.50
CA GLY A 203 6.84 0.47 -7.36
C GLY A 203 5.60 -0.02 -6.62
N PHE A 204 5.83 -0.79 -5.55
CA PHE A 204 4.80 -1.01 -4.54
C PHE A 204 4.69 0.22 -3.64
N GLY A 205 3.48 0.46 -3.13
CA GLY A 205 3.18 1.49 -2.15
C GLY A 205 2.29 0.94 -1.05
N VAL A 206 2.12 1.75 -0.01
CA VAL A 206 1.15 1.50 1.07
C VAL A 206 0.09 2.58 0.94
N LYS A 207 -1.14 2.16 0.72
CA LYS A 207 -2.31 3.05 0.65
C LYS A 207 -2.96 3.08 2.02
N VAL A 208 -3.15 4.28 2.53
CA VAL A 208 -3.94 4.62 3.72
C VAL A 208 -5.17 5.41 3.29
#